data_AF-A0A968I2M6-F1
#
_entry.id   AF-A0A968I2M6-F1
#
_cell.length_a   1.000
_cell.length_b   1.000
_cell.length_c   1.000
_cell.angle_alpha   90.00
_cell.angle_beta   90.00
_cell.angle_gamma   90.00
#
_symmetry.space_group_name_H-M   'P 1'
#
loop_
_entity.id
_entity.type
_entity.pdbx_description
1 polymer ?
#
loop_
_entity_poly.entity_id
_entity_poly.type
_entity_poly.pdbx_seq_one_letter_code
_entity_poly.pdbx_strand_id
1 'polypeptide(L)'
;MAWRHDALDGQGQSNGTRVRASLDLKAWLATNPTGTTDPDYLLMGDFNAYAKEDPMTTLEPTYTNLSSLTSYSYVFDGFWGSLDHAVGNASLSAQVAGIQKWHINADEPTALDYNIQIDNGTVIKTPAQQTSLYNADPFRSSDHDAVIVGLNLGGSVSCVISSVTVSGNAAMTVGGTQTATPTVNSTPANCNNAVTWASDNTGVATVSGSGLVTAQGVGSATITATSVADNTKSGTLNITVSAATCVVNGVSVSGGSSVTVGGTLNLTGTVTSTPSGCDTAGVTWSSSDTTKATVSAIGVVTGVAAAVPRSPPRASLTPRRPARRT
;
A
#
# COMPACT_ATOMS: atom_id res chain seq x y z
N MET A 1 -32.86 -48.54 18.34
CA MET A 1 -33.59 -47.97 17.19
C MET A 1 -34.67 -46.98 17.67
N ALA A 2 -34.31 -45.99 18.51
CA ALA A 2 -35.28 -45.08 19.15
C ALA A 2 -34.79 -43.61 19.13
N TRP A 3 -34.01 -43.22 18.12
CA TRP A 3 -33.08 -42.07 18.24
C TRP A 3 -33.35 -40.90 17.30
N ARG A 4 -34.43 -41.00 16.51
CA ARG A 4 -34.91 -39.94 15.60
C ARG A 4 -36.39 -39.64 15.84
N HIS A 5 -36.95 -39.99 16.98
CA HIS A 5 -38.34 -39.66 17.30
C HIS A 5 -38.33 -38.54 18.34
N ASP A 6 -39.24 -37.59 18.19
CA ASP A 6 -39.50 -36.58 19.21
C ASP A 6 -40.07 -37.28 20.45
N ALA A 7 -39.49 -37.00 21.61
CA ALA A 7 -39.95 -37.52 22.89
C ALA A 7 -41.17 -36.75 23.42
N LEU A 8 -41.58 -35.67 22.74
CA LEU A 8 -42.64 -34.75 23.13
C LEU A 8 -42.37 -34.10 24.50
N ASP A 9 -41.09 -33.91 24.82
CA ASP A 9 -40.59 -33.30 26.06
C ASP A 9 -40.20 -31.82 25.88
N GLY A 10 -40.45 -31.26 24.69
CA GLY A 10 -40.13 -29.88 24.35
C GLY A 10 -38.72 -29.64 23.80
N GLN A 11 -37.95 -30.71 23.58
CA GLN A 11 -36.58 -30.60 23.02
C GLN A 11 -36.52 -30.98 21.54
N GLY A 12 -37.65 -31.39 20.97
CA GLY A 12 -37.78 -31.71 19.55
C GLY A 12 -37.07 -33.00 19.13
N GLN A 13 -37.14 -33.26 17.82
CA GLN A 13 -36.62 -34.48 17.22
C GLN A 13 -35.09 -34.55 17.32
N SER A 14 -34.55 -35.78 17.42
CA SER A 14 -33.11 -36.05 17.42
C SER A 14 -32.33 -35.53 18.63
N ASN A 15 -33.01 -35.13 19.73
CA ASN A 15 -32.37 -34.71 20.98
C ASN A 15 -31.24 -35.66 21.42
N GLY A 16 -31.52 -36.96 21.50
CA GLY A 16 -30.50 -37.95 21.88
C GLY A 16 -29.26 -38.01 20.96
N THR A 17 -29.36 -37.59 19.70
CA THR A 17 -28.20 -37.45 18.81
C THR A 17 -27.38 -36.20 19.14
N ARG A 18 -28.02 -35.05 19.39
CA ARG A 18 -27.36 -33.81 19.81
C ARG A 18 -26.68 -33.98 21.19
N VAL A 19 -27.30 -34.72 22.11
CA VAL A 19 -26.70 -35.07 23.41
C VAL A 19 -25.41 -35.88 23.22
N ARG A 20 -25.42 -36.91 22.36
CA ARG A 20 -24.21 -37.70 22.08
C ARG A 20 -23.11 -36.86 21.44
N ALA A 21 -23.45 -35.98 20.50
CA ALA A 21 -22.48 -35.07 19.91
C ALA A 21 -21.80 -34.19 20.98
N SER A 22 -22.57 -33.71 21.96
CA SER A 22 -22.05 -32.91 23.08
C SER A 22 -21.16 -33.74 24.03
N LEU A 23 -21.52 -35.00 24.29
CA LEU A 23 -20.68 -35.94 25.05
C LEU A 23 -19.37 -36.25 24.32
N ASP A 24 -19.44 -36.53 23.02
CA ASP A 24 -18.26 -36.84 22.19
C ASP A 24 -17.31 -35.65 22.12
N LEU A 25 -17.86 -34.43 21.96
CA LEU A 25 -17.08 -33.19 22.00
C LEU A 25 -16.37 -33.01 23.35
N LYS A 26 -17.08 -33.21 24.46
CA LYS A 26 -16.50 -33.11 25.81
C LYS A 26 -15.42 -34.15 26.05
N ALA A 27 -15.62 -35.39 25.60
CA ALA A 27 -14.63 -36.45 25.69
C ALA A 27 -13.39 -36.17 24.82
N TRP A 28 -13.59 -35.64 23.61
CA TRP A 28 -12.49 -35.28 22.71
C TRP A 28 -11.64 -34.14 23.29
N LEU A 29 -12.26 -33.07 23.83
CA LEU A 29 -11.53 -31.96 24.46
C LEU A 29 -10.67 -32.42 25.65
N ALA A 30 -11.14 -33.41 26.41
CA ALA A 30 -10.38 -33.98 27.52
C ALA A 30 -9.07 -34.69 27.08
N THR A 31 -8.91 -35.01 25.79
CA THR A 31 -7.67 -35.60 25.26
C THR A 31 -6.56 -34.57 24.99
N ASN A 32 -6.81 -33.28 25.21
CA ASN A 32 -5.95 -32.16 24.79
C ASN A 32 -5.62 -32.22 23.28
N PRO A 33 -6.62 -32.09 22.40
CA PRO A 33 -6.45 -32.33 20.98
C PRO A 33 -5.53 -31.31 20.28
N THR A 34 -5.32 -30.13 20.86
CA THR A 34 -4.45 -29.08 20.30
C THR A 34 -3.03 -29.14 20.84
N GLY A 35 -2.77 -29.88 21.92
CA GLY A 35 -1.49 -29.91 22.61
C GLY A 35 -1.10 -28.59 23.28
N THR A 36 -2.03 -27.63 23.38
CA THR A 36 -1.77 -26.34 24.05
C THR A 36 -1.64 -26.53 25.56
N THR A 37 -0.92 -25.61 26.20
CA THR A 37 -0.87 -25.48 27.67
C THR A 37 -1.81 -24.39 28.18
N ASP A 38 -2.42 -23.65 27.26
CA ASP A 38 -3.44 -22.65 27.56
C ASP A 38 -4.67 -23.35 28.17
N PRO A 39 -5.09 -22.98 29.39
CA PRO A 39 -6.23 -23.60 30.03
C PRO A 39 -7.57 -23.15 29.43
N ASP A 40 -7.60 -22.17 28.53
CA ASP A 40 -8.82 -21.54 28.03
C ASP A 40 -9.47 -22.34 26.89
N TYR A 41 -10.77 -22.61 27.05
CA TYR A 41 -11.57 -23.31 26.05
C TYR A 41 -12.82 -22.51 25.72
N LEU A 42 -12.91 -22.04 24.48
CA LEU A 42 -14.09 -21.43 23.87
C LEU A 42 -14.69 -22.42 22.88
N LEU A 43 -15.93 -22.83 23.10
CA LEU A 43 -16.71 -23.61 22.14
C LEU A 43 -17.81 -22.70 21.63
N MET A 44 -17.89 -22.52 20.31
CA MET A 44 -18.86 -21.60 19.71
C MET A 44 -19.42 -22.13 18.40
N GLY A 45 -20.68 -21.80 18.12
CA GLY A 45 -21.38 -22.15 16.89
C GLY A 45 -22.80 -22.59 17.15
N ASP A 46 -23.41 -23.17 16.12
CA ASP A 46 -24.76 -23.73 16.16
C ASP A 46 -24.75 -25.13 16.80
N PHE A 47 -25.27 -25.22 18.02
CA PHE A 47 -25.45 -26.50 18.73
C PHE A 47 -26.79 -27.17 18.37
N ASN A 48 -27.61 -26.50 17.57
CA ASN A 48 -28.96 -26.89 17.20
C ASN A 48 -29.81 -27.24 18.43
N ALA A 49 -29.62 -26.57 19.58
CA ALA A 49 -30.34 -26.85 20.81
C ALA A 49 -30.55 -25.58 21.62
N TYR A 50 -31.73 -25.39 22.20
CA TYR A 50 -31.95 -24.26 23.11
C TYR A 50 -31.13 -24.39 24.40
N ALA A 51 -30.84 -23.27 25.05
CA ALA A 51 -29.87 -23.17 26.16
C ALA A 51 -30.15 -24.10 27.36
N LYS A 52 -31.38 -24.59 27.52
CA LYS A 52 -31.79 -25.52 28.59
C LYS A 52 -32.12 -26.92 28.12
N GLU A 53 -31.91 -27.23 26.85
CA GLU A 53 -31.99 -28.60 26.37
C GLU A 53 -30.80 -29.44 26.83
N ASP A 54 -30.99 -30.75 26.87
CA ASP A 54 -30.02 -31.76 27.25
C ASP A 54 -28.65 -31.63 26.54
N PRO A 55 -28.55 -31.30 25.23
CA PRO A 55 -27.26 -31.14 24.58
C PRO A 55 -26.42 -30.04 25.22
N MET A 56 -27.06 -28.92 25.56
CA MET A 56 -26.37 -27.78 26.20
C MET A 56 -26.04 -28.08 27.66
N THR A 57 -26.99 -28.62 28.42
CA THR A 57 -26.77 -28.94 29.85
C THR A 57 -25.76 -30.07 30.06
N THR A 58 -25.54 -30.94 29.07
CA THR A 58 -24.50 -31.98 29.08
C THR A 58 -23.07 -31.40 29.13
N LEU A 59 -22.86 -30.20 28.56
CA LEU A 59 -21.57 -29.52 28.59
C LEU A 59 -21.26 -28.95 29.98
N GLU A 60 -22.31 -28.59 30.74
CA GLU A 60 -22.21 -28.07 32.10
C GLU A 60 -21.70 -29.15 33.11
N PRO A 61 -21.17 -28.73 34.27
CA PRO A 61 -20.78 -27.35 34.62
C PRO A 61 -19.41 -26.96 34.03
N THR A 62 -18.76 -27.85 33.28
CA THR A 62 -17.39 -27.63 32.77
C THR A 62 -17.33 -26.50 31.76
N TYR A 63 -18.30 -26.46 30.84
CA TYR A 63 -18.45 -25.38 29.88
C TYR A 63 -19.84 -24.78 30.06
N THR A 64 -19.90 -23.51 30.44
CA THR A 64 -21.15 -22.79 30.72
C THR A 64 -21.42 -21.77 29.65
N ASN A 65 -22.70 -21.52 29.37
CA ASN A 65 -23.09 -20.51 28.40
C ASN A 65 -22.62 -19.11 28.84
N LEU A 66 -21.95 -18.41 27.93
CA LEU A 66 -21.45 -17.06 28.16
C LEU A 66 -22.56 -16.02 27.93
N SER A 67 -23.56 -16.34 27.10
CA SER A 67 -24.67 -15.43 26.77
C SER A 67 -25.78 -15.48 27.81
N SER A 68 -26.55 -14.38 27.91
CA SER A 68 -27.81 -14.37 28.66
C SER A 68 -28.80 -15.40 28.09
N LEU A 69 -29.55 -16.08 28.96
CA LEU A 69 -30.64 -16.98 28.59
C LEU A 69 -31.79 -16.26 27.84
N THR A 70 -31.85 -14.94 27.89
CA THR A 70 -32.84 -14.12 27.17
C THR A 70 -32.35 -13.67 25.79
N SER A 71 -31.11 -13.98 25.42
CA SER A 71 -30.59 -13.68 24.08
C SER A 71 -31.05 -14.74 23.08
N TYR A 72 -31.30 -14.33 21.84
CA TYR A 72 -31.76 -15.21 20.77
C TYR A 72 -30.89 -15.02 19.52
N SER A 73 -30.70 -16.10 18.78
CA SER A 73 -29.98 -16.08 17.49
C SER A 73 -30.85 -16.60 16.34
N TYR A 74 -32.05 -17.07 16.64
CA TYR A 74 -32.90 -17.77 15.69
C TYR A 74 -34.39 -17.57 16.03
N VAL A 75 -35.20 -17.49 14.98
CA VAL A 75 -36.66 -17.41 15.07
C VAL A 75 -37.28 -18.52 14.23
N PHE A 76 -38.18 -19.30 14.84
CA PHE A 76 -38.91 -20.37 14.17
C PHE A 76 -40.39 -20.34 14.56
N ASP A 77 -41.28 -20.28 13.57
CA ASP A 77 -42.74 -20.22 13.78
C ASP A 77 -43.19 -19.16 14.80
N GLY A 78 -42.48 -18.03 14.84
CA GLY A 78 -42.76 -16.92 15.76
C GLY A 78 -42.22 -17.12 17.19
N PHE A 79 -41.50 -18.22 17.45
CA PHE A 79 -40.79 -18.44 18.71
C PHE A 79 -39.34 -18.01 18.57
N TRP A 80 -38.84 -17.31 19.60
CA TRP A 80 -37.47 -16.80 19.63
C TRP A 80 -36.63 -17.64 20.59
N GLY A 81 -35.40 -17.95 20.16
CA GLY A 81 -34.44 -18.58 21.04
C GLY A 81 -33.04 -18.65 20.45
N SER A 82 -32.18 -19.40 21.13
CA SER A 82 -30.77 -19.51 20.82
C SER A 82 -30.43 -20.92 20.38
N LEU A 83 -30.01 -21.09 19.12
CA LEU A 83 -29.34 -22.32 18.67
C LEU A 83 -27.82 -22.12 18.61
N ASP A 84 -27.38 -20.87 18.44
CA ASP A 84 -25.99 -20.45 18.40
C ASP A 84 -25.53 -19.99 19.77
N HIS A 85 -24.51 -20.66 20.28
CA HIS A 85 -23.99 -20.41 21.62
C HIS A 85 -22.50 -20.15 21.57
N ALA A 86 -22.03 -19.42 22.56
CA ALA A 86 -20.64 -19.47 22.98
C ALA A 86 -20.63 -19.98 24.41
N VAL A 87 -19.98 -21.12 24.63
CA VAL A 87 -19.81 -21.72 25.95
C VAL A 87 -18.32 -21.78 26.29
N GLY A 88 -17.99 -21.43 27.53
CA GLY A 88 -16.61 -21.31 27.99
C GLY A 88 -16.37 -22.05 29.28
N ASN A 89 -15.13 -22.49 29.51
CA ASN A 89 -14.72 -22.95 30.83
C ASN A 89 -14.40 -21.75 31.75
N ALA A 90 -14.14 -22.02 33.03
CA ALA A 90 -13.96 -20.97 34.04
C ALA A 90 -12.80 -20.01 33.74
N SER A 91 -11.68 -20.50 33.20
CA SER A 91 -10.51 -19.67 32.90
C SER A 91 -10.76 -18.72 31.73
N LEU A 92 -11.38 -19.19 30.65
CA LEU A 92 -11.78 -18.33 29.54
C LEU A 92 -12.85 -17.33 29.97
N SER A 93 -13.84 -17.78 30.74
CA SER A 93 -14.98 -16.95 31.15
C SER A 93 -14.52 -15.70 31.93
N ALA A 94 -13.44 -15.81 32.71
CA ALA A 94 -12.83 -14.70 33.41
C ALA A 94 -12.20 -13.63 32.48
N GLN A 95 -11.93 -13.99 31.22
CA GLN A 95 -11.35 -13.12 30.19
C GLN A 95 -12.39 -12.57 29.22
N VAL A 96 -13.67 -12.92 29.35
CA VAL A 96 -14.71 -12.38 28.46
C VAL A 96 -14.96 -10.92 28.82
N ALA A 97 -14.64 -10.03 27.89
CA ALA A 97 -14.90 -8.58 28.00
C ALA A 97 -16.35 -8.23 27.69
N GLY A 98 -17.00 -9.04 26.85
CA GLY A 98 -18.40 -8.86 26.48
C GLY A 98 -18.84 -9.93 25.50
N ILE A 99 -20.14 -10.14 25.42
CA ILE A 99 -20.75 -11.06 24.46
C ILE A 99 -22.08 -10.46 23.99
N GLN A 100 -22.34 -10.58 22.70
CA GLN A 100 -23.59 -10.13 22.10
C GLN A 100 -23.94 -11.01 20.91
N LYS A 101 -25.22 -10.98 20.54
CA LYS A 101 -25.68 -11.47 19.26
C LYS A 101 -25.96 -10.26 18.40
N TRP A 102 -25.36 -10.23 17.23
CA TRP A 102 -25.50 -9.12 16.33
C TRP A 102 -26.78 -9.31 15.51
N HIS A 103 -27.83 -8.60 15.91
CA HIS A 103 -29.14 -8.67 15.29
C HIS A 103 -29.13 -8.05 13.89
N ILE A 104 -28.78 -8.85 12.90
CA ILE A 104 -28.74 -8.49 11.48
C ILE A 104 -29.65 -9.39 10.64
N ASN A 105 -30.20 -10.47 11.21
CA ASN A 105 -30.70 -11.59 10.42
C ASN A 105 -31.92 -12.31 10.99
N ALA A 106 -31.85 -12.77 12.23
CA ALA A 106 -32.75 -13.82 12.74
C ALA A 106 -34.24 -13.42 12.72
N ASP A 107 -34.52 -12.13 12.79
CA ASP A 107 -35.89 -11.59 12.80
C ASP A 107 -36.51 -11.45 11.40
N GLU A 108 -35.74 -11.72 10.34
CA GLU A 108 -36.18 -11.46 8.97
C GLU A 108 -37.11 -12.57 8.44
N PRO A 109 -38.34 -12.24 7.99
CA PRO A 109 -39.21 -13.23 7.37
C PRO A 109 -38.63 -13.73 6.05
N THR A 110 -38.89 -15.01 5.73
CA THR A 110 -38.43 -15.66 4.49
C THR A 110 -38.80 -14.89 3.20
N ALA A 111 -39.93 -14.17 3.22
CA ALA A 111 -40.34 -13.34 2.09
C ALA A 111 -39.34 -12.23 1.71
N LEU A 112 -38.50 -11.83 2.66
CA LEU A 112 -37.61 -10.68 2.58
C LEU A 112 -36.12 -11.01 2.81
N ASP A 113 -35.80 -12.28 3.08
CA ASP A 113 -34.46 -12.79 3.36
C ASP A 113 -33.53 -12.85 2.12
N TYR A 114 -32.34 -13.42 2.27
CA TYR A 114 -31.34 -13.60 1.21
C TYR A 114 -31.65 -14.70 0.18
N ASN A 115 -32.68 -15.53 0.37
CA ASN A 115 -32.95 -16.66 -0.51
C ASN A 115 -33.44 -16.17 -1.88
N ILE A 116 -32.58 -16.30 -2.90
CA ILE A 116 -32.89 -16.03 -4.30
C ILE A 116 -33.42 -17.27 -5.04
N GLN A 117 -33.26 -18.45 -4.43
CA GLN A 117 -33.56 -19.73 -5.05
C GLN A 117 -35.02 -20.13 -4.86
N ILE A 118 -35.38 -21.17 -5.60
CA ILE A 118 -36.71 -21.72 -5.74
C ILE A 118 -37.02 -22.63 -4.55
N ASP A 119 -38.06 -22.33 -3.75
CA ASP A 119 -38.64 -23.29 -2.81
C ASP A 119 -39.68 -24.14 -3.54
N ASN A 120 -39.47 -25.45 -3.58
CA ASN A 120 -40.38 -26.43 -4.19
C ASN A 120 -40.90 -26.07 -5.61
N GLY A 121 -40.04 -25.56 -6.48
CA GLY A 121 -40.43 -25.15 -7.85
C GLY A 121 -40.96 -23.72 -8.01
N THR A 122 -41.12 -22.95 -6.92
CA THR A 122 -41.58 -21.56 -6.95
C THR A 122 -40.44 -20.55 -6.85
N VAL A 123 -40.33 -19.63 -7.81
CA VAL A 123 -39.41 -18.47 -7.72
C VAL A 123 -39.82 -17.61 -6.52
N ILE A 124 -38.95 -17.55 -5.50
CA ILE A 124 -39.23 -16.78 -4.28
C ILE A 124 -39.10 -15.27 -4.53
N LYS A 125 -38.13 -14.85 -5.37
CA LYS A 125 -37.85 -13.43 -5.66
C LYS A 125 -37.68 -13.17 -7.15
N THR A 126 -38.50 -12.28 -7.71
CA THR A 126 -38.34 -11.77 -9.08
C THR A 126 -37.02 -10.99 -9.24
N PRO A 127 -36.47 -10.84 -10.47
CA PRO A 127 -35.26 -10.02 -10.68
C PRO A 127 -35.38 -8.59 -10.14
N ALA A 128 -36.58 -8.00 -10.20
CA ALA A 128 -36.87 -6.69 -9.61
C ALA A 128 -36.76 -6.72 -8.09
N GLN A 129 -37.33 -7.74 -7.43
CA GLN A 129 -37.21 -7.92 -5.98
C GLN A 129 -35.78 -8.18 -5.53
N GLN A 130 -35.02 -8.99 -6.28
CA GLN A 130 -33.60 -9.22 -5.98
C GLN A 130 -32.82 -7.91 -6.01
N THR A 131 -33.09 -7.04 -6.99
CA THR A 131 -32.46 -5.72 -7.08
C THR A 131 -32.91 -4.80 -5.95
N SER A 132 -34.20 -4.79 -5.61
CA SER A 132 -34.75 -3.86 -4.60
C SER A 132 -34.48 -4.27 -3.16
N LEU A 133 -34.32 -5.57 -2.88
CA LEU A 133 -34.08 -6.12 -1.55
C LEU A 133 -32.59 -6.31 -1.26
N TYR A 134 -31.73 -6.25 -2.27
CA TYR A 134 -30.29 -6.32 -2.08
C TYR A 134 -29.77 -5.09 -1.34
N ASN A 135 -28.91 -5.33 -0.35
CA ASN A 135 -28.09 -4.33 0.29
C ASN A 135 -26.65 -4.84 0.39
N ALA A 136 -25.67 -3.94 0.34
CA ALA A 136 -24.25 -4.30 0.39
C ALA A 136 -23.73 -4.49 1.82
N ASP A 137 -24.51 -4.10 2.83
CA ASP A 137 -24.19 -4.34 4.23
C ASP A 137 -24.57 -5.77 4.69
N PRO A 138 -24.20 -6.19 5.91
CA PRO A 138 -24.45 -7.55 6.38
C PRO A 138 -25.92 -7.88 6.68
N PHE A 139 -26.82 -6.90 6.65
CA PHE A 139 -28.23 -7.11 6.99
C PHE A 139 -28.85 -8.15 6.07
N ARG A 140 -29.55 -9.14 6.64
CA ARG A 140 -30.27 -10.21 5.95
C ARG A 140 -29.40 -11.22 5.19
N SER A 141 -28.10 -11.32 5.49
CA SER A 141 -27.16 -12.30 4.92
C SER A 141 -27.26 -13.78 5.40
N SER A 142 -28.15 -14.11 6.33
CA SER A 142 -28.31 -15.38 7.07
C SER A 142 -29.71 -15.43 7.73
N ASP A 143 -30.14 -16.62 8.14
CA ASP A 143 -31.33 -16.90 8.95
C ASP A 143 -31.01 -16.97 10.45
N HIS A 144 -29.74 -16.83 10.82
CA HIS A 144 -29.25 -16.77 12.19
C HIS A 144 -28.49 -15.46 12.45
N ASP A 145 -28.54 -14.98 13.69
CA ASP A 145 -27.69 -13.86 14.13
C ASP A 145 -26.30 -14.34 14.56
N ALA A 146 -25.27 -13.58 14.18
CA ALA A 146 -23.89 -13.88 14.54
C ALA A 146 -23.64 -13.71 16.05
N VAL A 147 -22.91 -14.66 16.65
CA VAL A 147 -22.44 -14.56 18.04
C VAL A 147 -21.07 -13.88 18.08
N ILE A 148 -20.97 -12.75 18.78
CA ILE A 148 -19.73 -11.97 18.95
C ILE A 148 -19.25 -12.11 20.39
N VAL A 149 -18.02 -12.60 20.57
CA VAL A 149 -17.35 -12.69 21.87
C VAL A 149 -16.13 -11.78 21.87
N GLY A 150 -16.13 -10.79 22.75
CA GLY A 150 -14.97 -9.95 23.04
C GLY A 150 -14.13 -10.55 24.15
N LEU A 151 -12.83 -10.69 23.94
CA LEU A 151 -11.89 -11.23 24.93
C LEU A 151 -10.92 -10.13 25.41
N ASN A 152 -10.72 -10.07 26.72
CA ASN A 152 -9.65 -9.34 27.38
C ASN A 152 -8.59 -10.35 27.83
N LEU A 153 -7.64 -10.64 26.94
CA LEU A 153 -6.64 -11.67 27.16
C LEU A 153 -5.57 -11.30 28.19
N GLY A 154 -5.61 -10.07 28.72
CA GLY A 154 -4.58 -9.57 29.63
C GLY A 154 -3.21 -9.42 28.95
N GLY A 155 -2.47 -8.41 29.38
CA GLY A 155 -1.15 -8.12 28.81
C GLY A 155 -1.21 -7.11 27.67
N SER A 156 -0.50 -6.00 27.85
CA SER A 156 0.09 -5.33 26.70
C SER A 156 1.00 -6.36 26.04
N VAL A 157 0.76 -6.73 24.79
CA VAL A 157 1.79 -7.38 23.99
C VAL A 157 2.94 -6.38 23.92
N SER A 158 3.90 -6.53 24.83
CA SER A 158 5.04 -5.62 24.92
C SER A 158 5.84 -5.82 23.64
N CYS A 159 5.74 -4.85 22.74
CA CYS A 159 6.49 -4.87 21.51
C CYS A 159 7.97 -4.78 21.81
N VAL A 160 8.70 -5.84 21.50
CA VAL A 160 10.15 -5.84 21.54
C VAL A 160 10.64 -5.60 20.13
N ILE A 161 11.22 -4.42 19.89
CA ILE A 161 11.90 -4.12 18.62
C ILE A 161 13.30 -4.74 18.67
N SER A 162 13.53 -5.76 17.85
CA SER A 162 14.81 -6.46 17.82
C SER A 162 15.85 -5.70 17.01
N SER A 163 15.46 -5.14 15.86
CA SER A 163 16.33 -4.33 15.01
C SER A 163 15.56 -3.38 14.09
N VAL A 164 16.25 -2.32 13.67
CA VAL A 164 15.86 -1.45 12.57
C VAL A 164 17.01 -1.43 11.56
N THR A 165 16.74 -1.69 10.30
CA THR A 165 17.69 -1.52 9.21
C THR A 165 17.14 -0.57 8.17
N VAL A 166 18.03 0.05 7.38
CA VAL A 166 17.65 0.92 6.27
C VAL A 166 18.37 0.45 5.03
N SER A 167 17.63 0.32 3.93
CA SER A 167 18.16 -0.02 2.61
C SER A 167 17.95 1.13 1.62
N GLY A 168 18.88 1.27 0.67
CA GLY A 168 18.89 2.29 -0.37
C GLY A 168 20.26 2.35 -1.05
N ASN A 169 20.41 3.19 -2.07
CA ASN A 169 21.68 3.39 -2.75
C ASN A 169 22.61 4.25 -1.89
N ALA A 170 23.85 3.81 -1.73
CA ALA A 170 24.87 4.55 -0.99
C ALA A 170 25.51 5.71 -1.79
N ALA A 171 25.22 5.82 -3.08
CA ALA A 171 25.76 6.85 -3.96
C ALA A 171 24.64 7.56 -4.71
N MET A 172 24.73 8.89 -4.78
CA MET A 172 23.80 9.74 -5.51
C MET A 172 24.57 10.84 -6.25
N THR A 173 23.94 11.48 -7.22
CA THR A 173 24.39 12.73 -7.82
C THR A 173 23.52 13.88 -7.33
N VAL A 174 24.06 15.10 -7.29
CA VAL A 174 23.28 16.31 -6.94
C VAL A 174 22.01 16.40 -7.79
N GLY A 175 20.87 16.67 -7.15
CA GLY A 175 19.54 16.69 -7.76
C GLY A 175 18.86 15.32 -7.88
N GLY A 176 19.60 14.22 -7.64
CA GLY A 176 19.05 12.87 -7.61
C GLY A 176 18.11 12.64 -6.42
N THR A 177 17.19 11.69 -6.58
CA THR A 177 16.28 11.24 -5.50
C THR A 177 16.25 9.73 -5.40
N GLN A 178 15.94 9.21 -4.21
CA GLN A 178 15.69 7.79 -3.98
C GLN A 178 14.80 7.60 -2.75
N THR A 179 14.14 6.46 -2.63
CA THR A 179 13.41 6.10 -1.40
C THR A 179 14.25 5.17 -0.55
N ALA A 180 14.60 5.60 0.66
CA ALA A 180 15.19 4.74 1.67
C ALA A 180 14.07 3.89 2.31
N THR A 181 14.29 2.57 2.41
CA THR A 181 13.29 1.63 2.92
C THR A 181 13.72 1.08 4.27
N PRO A 182 12.97 1.33 5.36
CA PRO A 182 13.26 0.80 6.67
C PRO A 182 12.71 -0.63 6.80
N THR A 183 13.37 -1.46 7.60
CA THR A 183 12.82 -2.75 8.06
C THR A 183 12.88 -2.79 9.57
N VAL A 184 11.72 -2.91 10.22
CA VAL A 184 11.59 -2.98 11.68
C VAL A 184 11.22 -4.41 12.06
N ASN A 185 12.15 -5.12 12.68
CA ASN A 185 11.91 -6.48 13.15
C ASN A 185 11.42 -6.42 14.60
N SER A 186 10.36 -7.17 14.90
CA SER A 186 9.69 -7.10 16.19
C SER A 186 9.14 -8.45 16.66
N THR A 187 8.91 -8.56 17.96
CA THR A 187 8.21 -9.69 18.57
C THR A 187 7.15 -9.15 19.52
N PRO A 188 5.86 -9.50 19.32
CA PRO A 188 5.32 -10.23 18.15
C PRO A 188 5.47 -9.45 16.83
N ALA A 189 5.34 -10.12 15.68
CA ALA A 189 5.64 -9.52 14.36
C ALA A 189 4.68 -8.39 13.93
N ASN A 190 3.53 -8.27 14.58
CA ASN A 190 2.49 -7.28 14.29
C ASN A 190 2.62 -5.98 15.11
N CYS A 191 3.81 -5.70 15.66
CA CYS A 191 4.08 -4.44 16.33
C CYS A 191 4.08 -3.25 15.38
N ASN A 192 3.92 -2.04 15.94
CA ASN A 192 4.07 -0.80 15.21
C ASN A 192 5.48 -0.73 14.56
N ASN A 193 5.50 -0.66 13.23
CA ASN A 193 6.72 -0.64 12.40
C ASN A 193 7.02 0.76 11.83
N ALA A 194 6.33 1.80 12.28
CA ALA A 194 6.59 3.17 11.87
C ALA A 194 7.96 3.64 12.36
N VAL A 195 8.58 4.52 11.56
CA VAL A 195 9.87 5.14 11.88
C VAL A 195 9.81 6.66 11.70
N THR A 196 10.66 7.36 12.43
CA THR A 196 10.99 8.77 12.18
C THR A 196 12.32 8.88 11.45
N TRP A 197 12.42 9.81 10.51
CA TRP A 197 13.60 10.01 9.68
C TRP A 197 14.41 11.24 10.10
N ALA A 198 15.73 11.15 9.98
CA ALA A 198 16.65 12.26 10.15
C ALA A 198 17.82 12.17 9.16
N SER A 199 18.39 13.31 8.80
CA SER A 199 19.67 13.42 8.10
C SER A 199 20.64 14.20 8.99
N ASP A 200 21.88 13.73 9.10
CA ASP A 200 22.94 14.45 9.82
C ASP A 200 23.44 15.69 9.05
N ASN A 201 23.22 15.75 7.73
CA ASN A 201 23.71 16.80 6.86
C ASN A 201 22.71 17.09 5.72
N THR A 202 21.75 17.96 6.02
CA THR A 202 20.72 18.38 5.06
C THR A 202 21.25 19.23 3.91
N GLY A 203 22.46 19.79 4.02
CA GLY A 203 23.13 20.47 2.90
C GLY A 203 23.65 19.51 1.83
N VAL A 204 23.84 18.23 2.18
CA VAL A 204 24.24 17.15 1.26
C VAL A 204 23.04 16.30 0.86
N ALA A 205 22.23 15.85 1.81
CA ALA A 205 21.02 15.09 1.52
C ALA A 205 19.90 15.33 2.54
N THR A 206 18.68 15.56 2.07
CA THR A 206 17.48 15.67 2.92
C THR A 206 16.66 14.39 2.84
N VAL A 207 15.91 14.05 3.90
CA VAL A 207 14.96 12.93 3.91
C VAL A 207 13.58 13.41 4.38
N SER A 208 12.51 12.96 3.73
CA SER A 208 11.13 13.25 4.11
C SER A 208 10.57 12.21 5.12
N GLY A 209 9.39 12.47 5.68
CA GLY A 209 8.71 11.53 6.58
C GLY A 209 8.37 10.16 5.95
N SER A 210 8.30 10.07 4.62
CA SER A 210 8.08 8.80 3.91
C SER A 210 9.37 8.13 3.45
N GLY A 211 10.55 8.62 3.85
CA GLY A 211 11.84 8.06 3.47
C GLY A 211 12.35 8.50 2.09
N LEU A 212 11.70 9.44 1.40
CA LEU A 212 12.25 10.02 0.16
C LEU A 212 13.47 10.88 0.49
N VAL A 213 14.62 10.48 -0.03
CA VAL A 213 15.92 11.16 0.08
C VAL A 213 16.18 11.98 -1.18
N THR A 214 16.64 13.22 -1.02
CA THR A 214 17.02 14.14 -2.11
C THR A 214 18.45 14.62 -1.90
N ALA A 215 19.29 14.45 -2.92
CA ALA A 215 20.67 14.91 -2.91
C ALA A 215 20.74 16.41 -3.25
N GLN A 216 21.26 17.21 -2.31
CA GLN A 216 21.30 18.67 -2.39
C GLN A 216 22.68 19.20 -2.78
N GLY A 217 23.75 18.57 -2.30
CA GLY A 217 25.11 19.06 -2.46
C GLY A 217 26.15 17.95 -2.39
N VAL A 218 27.35 18.20 -2.91
CA VAL A 218 28.45 17.24 -2.90
C VAL A 218 28.94 17.01 -1.46
N GLY A 219 29.16 15.75 -1.10
CA GLY A 219 29.67 15.37 0.23
C GLY A 219 29.09 14.04 0.71
N SER A 220 29.08 13.84 2.03
CA SER A 220 28.47 12.66 2.65
C SER A 220 27.41 13.07 3.68
N ALA A 221 26.36 12.25 3.77
CA ALA A 221 25.28 12.36 4.75
C ALA A 221 24.84 10.96 5.22
N THR A 222 24.40 10.86 6.47
CA THR A 222 23.83 9.67 7.08
C THR A 222 22.33 9.87 7.27
N ILE A 223 21.54 9.03 6.61
CA ILE A 223 20.09 8.99 6.80
C ILE A 223 19.76 7.97 7.88
N THR A 224 19.03 8.37 8.91
CA THR A 224 18.68 7.54 10.07
C THR A 224 17.18 7.32 10.14
N ALA A 225 16.74 6.07 10.28
CA ALA A 225 15.38 5.71 10.64
C ALA A 225 15.37 5.22 12.09
N THR A 226 14.55 5.83 12.95
CA THR A 226 14.38 5.46 14.36
C THR A 226 12.98 4.90 14.59
N SER A 227 12.84 3.77 15.29
CA SER A 227 11.52 3.19 15.55
C SER A 227 10.67 4.11 16.43
N VAL A 228 9.39 4.27 16.08
CA VAL A 228 8.40 4.98 16.91
C VAL A 228 8.02 4.15 18.15
N ALA A 229 8.09 2.82 18.05
CA ALA A 229 7.75 1.92 19.16
C ALA A 229 8.89 1.79 20.20
N ASP A 230 10.14 1.91 19.76
CA ASP A 230 11.33 1.90 20.62
C ASP A 230 12.38 2.87 20.07
N ASN A 231 12.45 4.08 20.64
CA ASN A 231 13.35 5.13 20.18
C ASN A 231 14.85 4.84 20.42
N THR A 232 15.17 3.74 21.11
CA THR A 232 16.56 3.28 21.26
C THR A 232 17.04 2.44 20.08
N LYS A 233 16.13 2.09 19.16
CA LYS A 233 16.41 1.26 17.97
C LYS A 233 16.37 2.10 16.71
N SER A 234 17.47 2.09 15.99
CA SER A 234 17.62 2.80 14.72
C SER A 234 18.46 2.03 13.72
N GLY A 235 18.22 2.30 12.43
CA GLY A 235 19.07 1.87 11.32
C GLY A 235 19.54 3.08 10.51
N THR A 236 20.66 2.94 9.82
CA THR A 236 21.27 4.05 9.06
C THR A 236 21.58 3.65 7.62
N LEU A 237 21.58 4.63 6.72
CA LEU A 237 22.05 4.56 5.35
C LEU A 237 23.04 5.69 5.10
N ASN A 238 24.29 5.34 4.81
CA ASN A 238 25.34 6.31 4.50
C ASN A 238 25.30 6.61 3.00
N ILE A 239 25.20 7.90 2.66
CA ILE A 239 25.09 8.39 1.29
C ILE A 239 26.29 9.27 0.98
N THR A 240 26.91 9.02 -0.17
CA THR A 240 27.89 9.91 -0.78
C THR A 240 27.28 10.54 -2.03
N VAL A 241 27.28 11.87 -2.09
CA VAL A 241 26.77 12.65 -3.21
C VAL A 241 27.93 13.21 -4.02
N SER A 242 27.96 12.90 -5.31
CA SER A 242 28.91 13.47 -6.28
C SER A 242 28.27 14.56 -7.12
N ALA A 243 29.12 15.39 -7.75
CA ALA A 243 28.64 16.41 -8.67
C ALA A 243 27.93 15.73 -9.86
N ALA A 244 26.81 16.31 -10.29
CA ALA A 244 26.19 15.89 -11.54
C ALA A 244 27.16 16.21 -12.70
N THR A 245 27.42 15.24 -13.57
CA THR A 245 28.19 15.49 -14.79
C THR A 245 27.36 16.34 -15.74
N CYS A 246 27.90 17.48 -16.14
CA CYS A 246 27.27 18.32 -17.15
C CYS A 246 27.67 17.85 -18.55
N VAL A 247 26.68 17.50 -19.37
CA VAL A 247 26.89 17.13 -20.77
C VAL A 247 26.35 18.23 -21.67
N VAL A 248 27.20 18.84 -22.49
CA VAL A 248 26.76 19.77 -23.54
C VAL A 248 26.28 18.95 -24.74
N ASN A 249 24.99 19.08 -25.06
CA ASN A 249 24.36 18.35 -26.16
C ASN A 249 24.42 19.11 -27.48
N GLY A 250 24.55 20.44 -27.43
CA GLY A 250 24.59 21.27 -28.62
C GLY A 250 24.80 22.75 -28.33
N VAL A 251 25.26 23.45 -29.36
CA VAL A 251 25.38 24.90 -29.38
C VAL A 251 24.72 25.40 -30.66
N SER A 252 23.84 26.39 -30.55
CA SER A 252 23.21 27.04 -31.70
C SER A 252 23.32 28.55 -31.60
N VAL A 253 23.31 29.19 -32.77
CA VAL A 253 23.35 30.65 -32.93
C VAL A 253 22.10 31.06 -33.69
N SER A 254 21.41 32.09 -33.21
CA SER A 254 20.28 32.73 -33.89
C SER A 254 20.47 34.23 -33.97
N GLY A 255 19.86 34.87 -34.96
CA GLY A 255 19.99 36.30 -35.23
C GLY A 255 19.98 36.62 -36.72
N GLY A 256 20.31 37.86 -37.06
CA GLY A 256 20.45 38.29 -38.46
C GLY A 256 21.67 37.66 -39.14
N SER A 257 21.70 37.73 -40.47
CA SER A 257 22.82 37.25 -41.29
C SER A 257 23.60 38.37 -42.00
N SER A 258 23.19 39.62 -41.80
CA SER A 258 23.83 40.79 -42.42
C SER A 258 23.84 41.98 -41.47
N VAL A 259 24.87 42.81 -41.59
CA VAL A 259 25.03 44.07 -40.87
C VAL A 259 25.65 45.08 -41.83
N THR A 260 25.18 46.33 -41.80
CA THR A 260 25.77 47.42 -42.58
C THR A 260 27.07 47.91 -41.94
N VAL A 261 27.92 48.58 -42.73
CA VAL A 261 29.13 49.23 -42.19
C VAL A 261 28.73 50.30 -41.17
N GLY A 262 29.33 50.26 -39.98
CA GLY A 262 28.98 51.10 -38.83
C GLY A 262 27.71 50.68 -38.08
N GLY A 263 26.94 49.72 -38.61
CA GLY A 263 25.77 49.16 -37.96
C GLY A 263 26.12 48.04 -36.98
N THR A 264 25.15 47.68 -36.14
CA THR A 264 25.26 46.58 -35.17
C THR A 264 24.13 45.57 -35.34
N LEU A 265 24.43 44.31 -35.05
CA LEU A 265 23.48 43.20 -35.03
C LEU A 265 23.71 42.35 -33.78
N ASN A 266 22.63 41.93 -33.12
CA ASN A 266 22.70 41.03 -31.98
C ASN A 266 22.54 39.57 -32.42
N LEU A 267 23.48 38.72 -32.04
CA LEU A 267 23.37 37.27 -32.11
C LEU A 267 23.05 36.70 -30.72
N THR A 268 22.21 35.69 -30.68
CA THR A 268 21.91 34.93 -29.47
C THR A 268 22.52 33.54 -29.62
N GLY A 269 23.41 33.18 -28.70
CA GLY A 269 23.98 31.85 -28.59
C GLY A 269 23.23 31.06 -27.52
N THR A 270 22.76 29.87 -27.87
CA THR A 270 22.08 28.97 -26.92
C THR A 270 22.86 27.67 -26.80
N VAL A 271 23.21 27.31 -25.57
CA VAL A 271 23.78 26.00 -25.22
C VAL A 271 22.67 25.11 -24.71
N THR A 272 22.56 23.90 -25.24
CA THR A 272 21.69 22.86 -24.67
C THR A 272 22.56 21.86 -23.91
N SER A 273 22.17 21.56 -22.68
CA SER A 273 22.93 20.67 -21.80
C SER A 273 22.02 19.73 -21.01
N THR A 274 22.59 18.64 -20.51
CA THR A 274 21.93 17.69 -19.61
C THR A 274 22.76 17.58 -18.32
N PRO A 275 22.20 17.92 -17.15
CA PRO A 275 20.91 18.59 -16.93
C PRO A 275 20.80 19.96 -17.61
N SER A 276 19.59 20.43 -17.93
CA SER A 276 19.41 21.74 -18.58
C SER A 276 20.03 22.87 -17.76
N GLY A 277 20.84 23.71 -18.40
CA GLY A 277 21.49 24.86 -17.77
C GLY A 277 22.64 24.49 -16.84
N CYS A 278 23.12 23.24 -16.84
CA CYS A 278 24.28 22.84 -16.04
C CYS A 278 25.60 23.45 -16.53
N ASP A 279 25.63 23.93 -17.78
CA ASP A 279 26.82 24.55 -18.36
C ASP A 279 26.83 26.04 -17.99
N THR A 280 27.81 26.44 -17.21
CA THR A 280 28.01 27.84 -16.80
C THR A 280 29.05 28.55 -17.67
N ALA A 281 29.72 27.85 -18.60
CA ALA A 281 30.74 28.45 -19.46
C ALA A 281 30.13 29.24 -20.63
N GLY A 282 28.97 28.81 -21.15
CA GLY A 282 28.24 29.53 -22.18
C GLY A 282 28.92 29.53 -23.56
N VAL A 283 28.56 30.49 -24.41
CA VAL A 283 29.09 30.59 -25.79
C VAL A 283 30.26 31.57 -25.87
N THR A 284 31.36 31.14 -26.47
CA THR A 284 32.48 32.02 -26.84
C THR A 284 32.34 32.47 -28.30
N TRP A 285 32.45 33.78 -28.54
CA TRP A 285 32.30 34.38 -29.87
C TRP A 285 33.65 34.76 -30.50
N SER A 286 33.77 34.57 -31.81
CA SER A 286 34.93 35.02 -32.59
C SER A 286 34.51 35.40 -34.01
N SER A 287 35.20 36.37 -34.60
CA SER A 287 35.06 36.70 -36.02
C SER A 287 36.22 36.11 -36.81
N SER A 288 35.92 35.48 -37.95
CA SER A 288 36.93 34.96 -38.87
C SER A 288 37.66 36.07 -39.63
N ASP A 289 37.07 37.26 -39.74
CA ASP A 289 37.68 38.43 -40.37
C ASP A 289 37.25 39.71 -39.63
N THR A 290 38.07 40.12 -38.66
CA THR A 290 37.84 41.32 -37.85
C THR A 290 37.97 42.62 -38.64
N THR A 291 38.55 42.59 -39.85
CA THR A 291 38.60 43.77 -40.74
C THR A 291 37.26 44.02 -41.42
N LYS A 292 36.35 43.04 -41.43
CA LYS A 292 35.01 43.13 -42.03
C LYS A 292 33.91 43.23 -40.99
N ALA A 293 34.00 42.43 -39.92
CA ALA A 293 33.08 42.51 -38.80
C ALA A 293 33.75 42.06 -37.50
N THR A 294 33.46 42.73 -36.40
CA THR A 294 33.87 42.29 -35.05
C THR A 294 32.67 41.73 -34.31
N VAL A 295 32.89 40.88 -33.31
CA VAL A 295 31.84 40.37 -32.41
C VAL A 295 32.32 40.49 -30.97
N SER A 296 31.46 41.00 -30.08
CA SER A 296 31.75 41.11 -28.65
C SER A 296 31.50 39.80 -27.90
N ALA A 297 31.93 39.73 -26.64
CA ALA A 297 31.70 38.57 -25.76
C ALA A 297 30.20 38.29 -25.51
N ILE A 298 29.32 39.27 -25.72
CA ILE A 298 27.87 39.15 -25.54
C ILE A 298 27.12 38.98 -26.89
N GLY A 299 27.82 38.65 -27.97
CA GLY A 299 27.20 38.35 -29.27
C GLY A 299 26.79 39.57 -30.10
N VAL A 300 27.24 40.78 -29.75
CA VAL A 300 27.00 41.99 -30.58
C VAL A 300 28.02 42.05 -31.70
N VAL A 301 27.56 41.95 -32.95
CA VAL A 301 28.35 42.05 -34.18
C VAL A 301 28.35 43.49 -34.68
N THR A 302 29.51 44.05 -35.01
CA THR A 302 29.67 45.39 -35.59
C THR A 302 30.28 45.30 -36.99
N GLY A 303 29.64 45.91 -37.99
CA GLY A 303 30.16 45.98 -39.35
C GLY A 303 31.31 46.99 -39.46
N VAL A 304 32.50 46.54 -39.88
CA VAL A 304 33.71 47.36 -39.96
C VAL A 304 33.95 47.88 -41.38
N ALA A 305 33.82 47.02 -42.39
CA ALA A 305 34.03 47.40 -43.79
C ALA A 305 33.22 46.52 -44.75
N ALA A 306 32.87 47.06 -45.91
CA ALA A 306 32.12 46.32 -46.93
C ALA A 306 32.89 45.07 -47.40
N ALA A 307 32.16 43.97 -47.60
CA ALA A 307 32.70 42.80 -48.28
C ALA A 307 33.00 43.17 -49.74
N VAL A 308 34.21 42.86 -50.21
CA VAL A 308 34.55 43.07 -51.63
C VAL A 308 33.74 42.04 -52.44
N PRO A 309 33.00 42.43 -53.49
CA PRO A 309 32.31 41.46 -54.34
C PRO A 309 33.32 40.46 -54.89
N ARG A 310 33.07 39.15 -54.75
CA ARG A 310 33.85 38.15 -55.49
C ARG A 310 33.58 38.38 -56.99
N SER A 311 34.61 38.74 -57.74
CA SER A 311 34.52 38.82 -59.21
C SER A 311 34.05 37.48 -59.79
N PRO A 312 33.11 37.45 -60.76
CA PRO A 312 32.69 36.21 -61.40
C PRO A 312 33.85 35.57 -62.20
N PRO A 313 33.87 34.24 -62.38
CA PRO A 313 34.95 33.55 -63.07
C PRO A 313 35.04 34.03 -64.53
N ARG A 314 36.19 34.57 -64.91
CA ARG A 314 36.49 35.03 -66.26
C ARG A 314 36.82 33.81 -67.11
N ALA A 315 35.88 33.37 -67.95
CA ALA A 315 36.17 32.39 -69.00
C ALA A 315 37.14 33.03 -70.03
N SER A 316 38.28 32.40 -70.27
CA SER A 316 39.20 32.75 -71.35
C SER A 316 39.59 31.47 -72.08
N LEU A 317 39.02 31.29 -73.28
CA LEU A 317 39.44 30.30 -74.26
C LEU A 317 40.66 30.84 -75.03
N THR A 318 41.73 30.05 -75.12
CA THR A 318 42.80 30.26 -76.10
C THR A 318 43.03 28.96 -76.89
N PRO A 319 42.98 28.97 -78.24
CA PRO A 319 43.17 27.78 -79.06
C PRO A 319 44.65 27.36 -79.17
N ARG A 320 44.88 26.04 -79.20
CA ARG A 320 46.15 25.39 -79.57
C ARG A 320 46.56 25.72 -81.01
N ARG A 321 47.87 25.96 -81.22
CA ARG A 321 48.54 25.65 -82.50
C ARG A 321 49.67 24.62 -82.25
N PRO A 322 49.96 23.74 -83.22
CA PRO A 322 50.61 22.45 -82.98
C PRO A 322 52.14 22.51 -83.10
N ALA A 323 52.83 21.64 -82.35
CA ALA A 323 54.24 21.34 -82.56
C ALA A 323 54.40 20.12 -83.48
N ARG A 324 55.37 20.26 -84.39
CA ARG A 324 55.72 19.42 -85.53
C ARG A 324 56.59 18.23 -85.09
N ARG A 325 56.41 17.09 -85.76
CA ARG A 325 57.21 15.86 -85.65
C ARG A 325 58.69 16.09 -85.96
N THR A 326 59.54 15.37 -85.23
CA THR A 326 60.52 14.42 -85.78
C THR A 326 60.50 13.18 -84.91
#